data_AF-A0A7K6UQP7-F1
#
_entry.id   AF-A0A7K6UQP7-F1
#
_cell.length_a   1.000
_cell.length_b   1.000
_cell.length_c   1.000
_cell.angle_alpha   90.00
_cell.angle_beta   90.00
_cell.angle_gamma   90.00
#
_symmetry.space_group_name_H-M   'P 1'
#
loop_
_entity.id
_entity.type
_entity.pdbx_description
1 polymer ?
#
loop_
_entity_poly.entity_id
_entity_poly.type
_entity_poly.pdbx_seq_one_letter_code
_entity_poly.pdbx_strand_id
1 'polypeptide(L)'
;LKSGGANTAVTEKNKKEYIERMVKWRVERGVVQQTEALVRGFYEVVDSRLVSVFDARELELVIAGTAEIDLNDWRNNTEYRGG
;
A
#
# COMPACT_ATOMS: atom_id res chain seq x y z
N LEU A 1 15.64 1.86 11.56
CA LEU A 1 15.82 2.33 10.16
C LEU A 1 17.16 1.91 9.57
N LYS A 2 18.28 2.15 10.28
CA LYS A 2 19.60 1.60 9.96
C LYS A 2 20.40 1.38 11.25
N SER A 3 21.44 0.55 11.20
CA SER A 3 22.36 0.36 12.33
C SER A 3 22.97 1.69 12.76
N GLY A 4 23.11 1.93 14.06
CA GLY A 4 23.61 3.20 14.61
C GLY A 4 22.72 4.43 14.36
N GLY A 5 21.50 4.25 13.81
CA GLY A 5 20.63 5.35 13.41
C GLY A 5 20.17 6.25 14.54
N ALA A 6 20.13 5.75 15.79
CA ALA A 6 19.77 6.54 16.97
C ALA A 6 20.75 7.70 17.24
N ASN A 7 22.02 7.55 16.83
CA ASN A 7 23.07 8.56 17.04
C ASN A 7 23.28 9.43 15.79
N THR A 8 22.46 9.27 14.74
CA THR A 8 22.58 10.01 13.50
C THR A 8 21.44 11.01 13.38
N ALA A 9 21.74 12.30 13.49
CA ALA A 9 20.75 13.35 13.28
C ALA A 9 20.27 13.37 11.81
N VAL A 10 18.98 13.64 11.61
CA VAL A 10 18.43 13.91 10.28
C VAL A 10 18.86 15.31 9.86
N THR A 11 19.42 15.42 8.66
CA THR A 11 19.92 16.66 8.05
C THR A 11 19.40 16.77 6.62
N GLU A 12 19.53 17.94 6.01
CA GLU A 12 19.14 18.15 4.61
C GLU A 12 19.81 17.16 3.64
N LYS A 13 21.04 16.71 3.94
CA LYS A 13 21.77 15.74 3.13
C LYS A 13 21.21 14.31 3.23
N ASN A 14 20.59 13.93 4.35
CA ASN A 14 20.14 12.54 4.58
C ASN A 14 18.61 12.38 4.70
N LYS A 15 17.84 13.48 4.61
CA LYS A 15 16.37 13.46 4.78
C LYS A 15 15.66 12.52 3.82
N LYS A 16 16.11 12.44 2.56
CA LYS A 16 15.51 11.56 1.54
C LYS A 16 15.64 10.09 1.93
N GLU A 17 16.84 9.67 2.31
CA GLU A 17 17.12 8.30 2.79
C GLU A 17 16.27 7.99 4.04
N TYR A 18 16.18 8.94 4.98
CA TYR A 18 15.36 8.78 6.18
C TYR A 18 13.89 8.54 5.84
N ILE A 19 13.31 9.36 4.95
CA ILE A 19 11.92 9.24 4.51
C ILE A 19 11.69 7.89 3.83
N GLU A 20 12.54 7.50 2.87
CA GLU A 20 12.43 6.21 2.17
C GLU A 20 12.41 5.03 3.15
N ARG A 21 13.33 5.04 4.14
CA ARG A 21 13.38 4.00 5.17
C ARG A 21 12.17 4.03 6.11
N MET A 22 11.69 5.21 6.47
CA MET A 22 10.51 5.38 7.32
C MET A 22 9.25 4.86 6.64
N VAL A 23 9.04 5.19 5.37
CA VAL A 23 7.91 4.69 4.57
C VAL A 23 7.97 3.17 4.46
N LYS A 24 9.13 2.62 4.08
CA LYS A 24 9.33 1.17 4.00
C LYS A 24 9.00 0.48 5.32
N TRP A 25 9.57 0.96 6.43
CA TRP A 25 9.29 0.41 7.75
C TRP A 25 7.80 0.52 8.13
N ARG A 26 7.15 1.64 7.80
CA ARG A 26 5.73 1.85 8.13
C ARG A 26 4.81 0.86 7.40
N VAL A 27 5.12 0.55 6.14
CA VAL A 27 4.32 -0.35 5.31
C VAL A 27 4.61 -1.82 5.62
N GLU A 28 5.87 -2.16 5.89
CA GLU A 28 6.29 -3.56 6.01
C GLU A 28 6.27 -4.12 7.43
N ARG A 29 6.37 -3.26 8.46
CA ARG A 29 6.50 -3.72 9.84
C ARG A 29 5.35 -4.63 10.25
N GLY A 30 5.68 -5.86 10.64
CA GLY A 30 4.73 -6.85 11.16
C GLY A 30 4.06 -7.69 10.08
N VAL A 31 4.29 -7.38 8.79
CA VAL A 31 3.62 -8.06 7.67
C VAL A 31 4.59 -8.60 6.60
N VAL A 32 5.91 -8.39 6.73
CA VAL A 32 6.92 -8.82 5.73
C VAL A 32 6.71 -10.27 5.27
N GLN A 33 6.65 -11.22 6.21
CA GLN A 33 6.55 -12.64 5.89
C GLN A 33 5.23 -12.99 5.19
N GLN A 34 4.15 -12.35 5.60
CA GLN A 34 2.81 -12.53 5.05
C GLN A 34 2.73 -11.97 3.63
N THR A 35 3.29 -10.78 3.40
CA THR A 35 3.37 -10.16 2.08
C THR A 35 4.25 -11.00 1.14
N GLU A 36 5.40 -11.49 1.59
CA GLU A 36 6.27 -12.37 0.79
C GLU A 36 5.58 -13.69 0.42
N ALA A 37 4.83 -14.29 1.34
CA ALA A 37 4.06 -15.50 1.06
C ALA A 37 2.95 -15.24 0.04
N LEU A 38 2.22 -14.12 0.17
CA LEU A 38 1.17 -13.70 -0.76
C LEU A 38 1.72 -13.49 -2.16
N VAL A 39 2.82 -12.73 -2.30
CA VAL A 39 3.45 -12.45 -3.59
C VAL A 39 3.94 -13.74 -4.25
N ARG A 40 4.51 -14.65 -3.47
CA ARG A 40 5.01 -15.94 -3.98
C ARG A 40 3.86 -16.80 -4.51
N GLY A 41 2.79 -16.97 -3.73
CA GLY A 41 1.62 -17.72 -4.15
C GLY A 41 0.91 -17.08 -5.36
N PHE A 42 0.88 -15.75 -5.43
CA PHE A 42 0.35 -15.04 -6.60
C PHE A 42 1.16 -15.36 -7.87
N TYR A 43 2.49 -15.37 -7.79
CA TYR A 43 3.35 -15.68 -8.93
C TYR A 43 3.42 -17.17 -9.30
N GLU A 44 2.97 -18.08 -8.44
CA GLU A 44 2.77 -19.49 -8.80
C GLU A 44 1.57 -19.66 -9.75
N VAL A 45 0.61 -18.73 -9.72
CA VAL A 45 -0.61 -18.77 -10.55
C VAL A 45 -0.50 -17.84 -11.76
N VAL A 46 0.09 -16.65 -11.58
CA VAL A 46 0.19 -15.61 -12.62
C VAL A 46 1.65 -15.27 -12.89
N ASP A 47 2.08 -15.38 -14.16
CA ASP A 47 3.46 -15.04 -14.55
C ASP A 47 3.77 -13.57 -14.20
N SER A 48 4.84 -13.36 -13.42
CA SER A 48 5.27 -12.03 -12.97
C SER A 48 5.54 -11.05 -14.12
N ARG A 49 5.89 -11.55 -15.31
CA ARG A 49 6.06 -10.73 -16.52
C ARG A 49 4.75 -10.09 -16.97
N LEU A 50 3.62 -10.79 -16.83
CA LEU A 50 2.30 -10.25 -17.14
C LEU A 50 1.86 -9.22 -16.11
N VAL A 51 2.31 -9.35 -14.87
CA VAL A 51 2.02 -8.40 -13.79
C VAL A 51 2.84 -7.13 -13.94
N SER A 52 4.11 -7.25 -14.39
CA SER A 52 5.05 -6.12 -14.49
C SER A 52 4.69 -5.04 -15.50
N VAL A 53 3.70 -5.28 -16.38
CA VAL A 53 3.23 -4.27 -17.35
C VAL A 53 2.30 -3.24 -16.73
N PHE A 54 1.75 -3.53 -15.54
CA PHE A 54 0.79 -2.68 -14.85
C PHE A 54 1.48 -1.79 -13.81
N ASP A 55 1.04 -0.54 -13.70
CA ASP A 55 1.26 0.26 -12.50
C ASP A 55 0.39 -0.24 -11.32
N ALA A 56 0.60 0.32 -10.13
CA ALA A 56 -0.14 -0.13 -8.93
C ALA A 56 -1.66 0.05 -9.05
N ARG A 57 -2.13 1.10 -9.72
CA ARG A 57 -3.56 1.41 -9.89
C ARG A 57 -4.19 0.53 -10.96
N GLU A 58 -3.46 0.26 -12.04
CA GLU A 58 -3.92 -0.64 -13.09
C GLU A 58 -4.04 -2.07 -12.55
N LEU A 59 -3.06 -2.53 -11.76
CA LEU A 59 -3.13 -3.85 -11.12
C LEU A 59 -4.29 -3.93 -10.12
N GLU A 60 -4.51 -2.88 -9.33
CA GLU A 60 -5.67 -2.78 -8.44
C GLU A 60 -6.97 -2.91 -9.21
N LEU A 61 -7.14 -2.18 -10.31
CA LEU A 61 -8.34 -2.25 -11.16
C LEU A 61 -8.56 -3.65 -11.73
N VAL A 62 -7.50 -4.32 -12.20
CA VAL A 62 -7.59 -5.67 -12.77
C VAL A 62 -8.04 -6.70 -11.71
N ILE A 63 -7.58 -6.56 -10.46
CA ILE A 63 -7.89 -7.52 -9.39
C ILE A 63 -9.23 -7.21 -8.72
N ALA A 64 -9.47 -5.94 -8.36
CA ALA A 64 -10.59 -5.51 -7.53
C ALA A 64 -11.78 -4.99 -8.34
N GLY A 65 -11.59 -4.68 -9.63
CA GLY A 65 -12.61 -4.03 -10.45
C GLY A 65 -12.87 -2.58 -10.03
N THR A 66 -13.95 -2.00 -10.54
CA THR A 66 -14.42 -0.68 -10.13
C THR A 66 -15.32 -0.80 -8.92
N ALA A 67 -15.06 0.02 -7.89
CA ALA A 67 -16.00 0.15 -6.79
C ALA A 67 -17.31 0.78 -7.29
N GLU A 68 -18.40 0.01 -7.26
CA GLU A 68 -19.74 0.53 -7.46
C GLU A 68 -20.31 0.93 -6.10
N ILE A 69 -20.70 2.20 -5.99
CA ILE A 69 -21.33 2.69 -4.77
C ILE A 69 -22.84 2.59 -4.94
N ASP A 70 -23.48 1.82 -4.06
CA ASP A 70 -24.93 1.76 -4.01
C ASP A 70 -25.48 3.07 -3.43
N LEU A 71 -26.06 3.90 -4.30
CA LEU A 71 -26.62 5.19 -3.94
C LEU A 71 -27.89 5.06 -3.06
N ASN A 72 -28.63 3.95 -3.19
CA ASN A 72 -29.79 3.71 -2.35
C ASN A 72 -29.35 3.39 -0.92
N ASP A 73 -28.38 2.50 -0.77
CA ASP A 73 -27.79 2.19 0.54
C ASP A 73 -27.18 3.45 1.17
N TRP A 74 -26.39 4.21 0.41
CA TRP A 74 -25.79 5.44 0.92
C TRP A 74 -26.85 6.43 1.39
N ARG A 75 -27.89 6.67 0.59
CA ARG A 75 -28.98 7.58 0.94
C ARG A 75 -29.72 7.12 2.19
N ASN A 76 -30.02 5.82 2.31
CA ASN A 76 -30.74 5.27 3.46
C ASN A 76 -29.93 5.35 4.76
N ASN A 77 -28.60 5.38 4.67
CA ASN A 77 -27.69 5.47 5.80
C ASN A 77 -27.10 6.88 5.99
N THR A 78 -27.70 7.93 5.40
CA THR A 78 -27.27 9.32 5.58
C THR A 78 -28.20 10.06 6.55
N GLU A 79 -27.66 10.58 7.66
CA GLU A 79 -28.40 11.45 8.58
C GLU A 79 -28.28 12.93 8.18
N TYR A 80 -29.42 13.62 8.13
CA TYR A 80 -29.48 15.08 7.96
C TYR A 80 -29.73 15.73 9.33
N ARG A 81 -28.94 16.75 9.68
CA ARG A 81 -29.08 17.48 10.95
C ARG A 81 -29.13 18.99 10.70
N GLY A 82 -30.06 19.67 11.38
CA GLY A 82 -30.21 21.14 11.36
C GLY A 82 -30.87 21.66 10.08
N GLY A 83 -32.20 21.60 10.01
CA GLY A 83 -32.97 22.10 8.86
C GLY A 83 -32.58 23.50 8.40
#